data_AF-T1XD36-F1
#
_entry.id   AF-T1XD36-F1
#
_cell.length_a   1.000
_cell.length_b   1.000
_cell.length_c   1.000
_cell.angle_alpha   90.00
_cell.angle_beta   90.00
_cell.angle_gamma   90.00
#
_symmetry.space_group_name_H-M   'P 1'
#
loop_
_entity.id
_entity.type
_entity.pdbx_description
1 polymer ?
#
loop_
_entity_poly.entity_id
_entity_poly.type
_entity_poly.pdbx_seq_one_letter_code
_entity_poly.pdbx_strand_id
1 'polypeptide(L)' 'MKALADHYGWEQLGELVPIRCFAIDPSVGSSLKFLRKTPWAREKVESLYLFMLREQRREQQQQQPQPPQR' A
#
# COMPACT_ATOMS: atom_id res chain seq x y z
N MET A 1 -0.55 -0.86 6.29
CA MET A 1 0.71 -0.10 6.19
C MET A 1 1.92 -1.00 5.96
N LYS A 2 2.21 -2.03 6.80
CA LYS A 2 3.34 -2.94 6.54
C LYS A 2 3.31 -3.56 5.13
N ALA A 3 2.16 -4.09 4.70
CA ALA A 3 2.02 -4.67 3.36
C ALA A 3 2.29 -3.66 2.21
N LEU A 4 1.89 -2.40 2.35
CA LEU A 4 2.19 -1.37 1.35
C LEU A 4 3.68 -1.05 1.29
N ALA A 5 4.32 -0.90 2.45
CA ALA A 5 5.75 -0.62 2.52
C ALA A 5 6.59 -1.81 2.04
N ASP A 6 6.11 -3.03 2.25
CA ASP A 6 6.74 -4.25 1.76
C ASP A 6 6.61 -4.41 0.24
N HIS A 7 5.46 -4.02 -0.32
CA HIS A 7 5.16 -4.16 -1.75
C HIS A 7 5.73 -3.02 -2.61
N TYR A 8 5.60 -1.76 -2.17
CA TYR A 8 6.06 -0.57 -2.91
C TYR A 8 7.38 0.01 -2.40
N GLY A 9 7.75 -0.26 -1.15
CA GLY A 9 8.85 0.45 -0.50
C GLY A 9 8.47 1.86 -0.03
N TRP A 10 9.28 2.41 0.86
CA TRP A 10 9.06 3.73 1.45
C TRP A 10 9.28 4.88 0.48
N GLU A 11 10.18 4.70 -0.48
CA GLU A 11 10.52 5.72 -1.49
C GLU A 11 9.34 5.95 -2.44
N GLN A 12 8.78 4.89 -3.04
CA GLN A 12 7.58 5.01 -3.88
C GLN A 12 6.37 5.50 -3.08
N LEU A 13 6.22 5.08 -1.82
CA LEU A 13 5.16 5.60 -0.97
C LEU A 13 5.28 7.12 -0.76
N GLY A 14 6.50 7.65 -0.68
CA GLY A 14 6.78 9.08 -0.65
C GLY A 14 6.40 9.81 -1.95
N GLU A 15 6.53 9.16 -3.10
CA GLU A 15 6.10 9.72 -4.39
C GLU A 15 4.57 9.70 -4.53
N LEU A 16 3.93 8.58 -4.17
CA LEU A 16 2.48 8.40 -4.26
C LEU A 16 1.74 9.25 -3.22
N VAL A 17 2.31 9.36 -2.02
CA VAL A 17 1.79 10.14 -0.90
C VAL A 17 2.92 11.07 -0.46
N PRO A 18 2.96 12.33 -0.93
CA PRO A 18 4.04 13.28 -0.68
C PRO A 18 4.04 13.79 0.77
N ILE A 19 4.32 12.89 1.70
CA ILE A 19 4.49 13.16 3.11
C ILE A 19 5.94 12.89 3.50
N ARG A 20 6.54 13.88 4.16
CA ARG A 20 7.92 13.78 4.67
C ARG A 20 8.14 12.60 5.63
N CYS A 21 7.06 12.07 6.22
CA CYS A 21 7.13 10.94 7.15
C CYS A 21 7.80 9.71 6.53
N PHE A 22 7.60 9.45 5.23
CA PHE A 22 8.18 8.27 4.57
C PHE A 22 9.66 8.43 4.19
N ALA A 23 10.15 9.67 4.07
CA ALA A 23 11.55 9.94 3.75
C ALA A 23 12.44 10.12 4.99
N ILE A 24 11.89 10.58 6.12
CA ILE A 24 12.67 10.95 7.31
C ILE A 24 12.69 9.84 8.37
N ASP A 25 11.54 9.23 8.66
CA ASP A 25 11.42 8.13 9.63
C ASP A 25 10.45 7.06 9.07
N PRO A 26 10.91 6.27 8.07
CA PRO A 26 10.10 5.22 7.44
C PRO A 26 9.82 4.09 8.43
N SER A 27 8.84 4.31 9.31
CA SER A 27 8.38 3.32 10.27
C SER A 27 6.86 3.30 10.33
N VAL A 28 6.30 2.10 10.53
CA VAL A 28 4.85 1.91 10.64
C VAL A 28 4.29 2.71 11.81
N GLY A 29 5.02 2.75 12.94
CA GLY A 29 4.62 3.47 14.15
C GLY A 29 4.58 4.99 13.97
N SER A 30 5.65 5.60 13.45
CA SER A 30 5.72 7.05 13.22
C SER A 30 4.70 7.48 12.16
N SER A 31 4.56 6.70 11.11
CA SER A 31 3.58 6.99 10.06
C SER A 31 2.14 6.91 10.59
N LEU A 32 1.78 5.91 11.39
CA LEU A 32 0.43 5.85 12.00
C LEU A 32 0.17 7.01 12.98
N LYS A 33 1.19 7.50 13.69
CA LYS A 33 1.08 8.73 14.49
C LYS A 33 0.84 9.95 13.59
N PHE A 34 1.54 10.06 12.47
CA PHE A 34 1.38 11.15 11.51
C PHE A 34 0.01 11.13 10.82
N LEU A 35 -0.42 9.97 10.30
CA LEU A 35 -1.72 9.75 9.66
C LEU A 35 -2.92 9.96 10.60
N ARG A 36 -2.70 10.04 11.92
CA ARG A 36 -3.72 10.48 12.89
C ARG A 36 -3.89 11.99 12.95
N LYS A 37 -2.82 12.75 12.68
CA LYS A 37 -2.83 14.21 12.67
C LYS A 37 -3.16 14.78 11.29
N THR A 38 -3.02 13.98 10.24
CA THR A 38 -3.19 14.40 8.85
C THR A 38 -4.21 13.51 8.13
N PRO A 39 -5.51 13.84 8.19
CA PRO A 39 -6.58 12.97 7.69
C PRO A 39 -6.50 12.74 6.17
N TRP A 40 -6.23 13.77 5.36
CA TRP A 40 -6.10 13.61 3.90
C TRP A 40 -5.01 12.60 3.50
N ALA A 41 -3.94 12.51 4.28
CA ALA A 41 -2.85 11.57 4.02
C ALA A 41 -3.28 10.13 4.32
N ARG A 42 -4.12 9.94 5.36
CA ARG A 42 -4.73 8.63 5.65
C ARG A 42 -5.61 8.18 4.49
N GLU A 43 -6.48 9.05 4.00
CA GLU A 43 -7.38 8.71 2.89
C GLU A 43 -6.59 8.31 1.63
N LYS A 44 -5.50 9.01 1.32
CA LYS A 44 -4.59 8.61 0.22
C LYS A 44 -3.97 7.23 0.43
N VAL A 45 -3.46 6.94 1.63
CA VAL A 45 -2.87 5.63 1.96
C VAL A 45 -3.92 4.52 1.89
N GLU A 46 -5.14 4.76 2.35
CA GLU A 46 -6.25 3.81 2.22
C GLU A 46 -6.63 3.54 0.77
N SER A 47 -6.75 4.60 -0.04
CA SER A 47 -7.03 4.47 -1.48
C SER A 47 -5.97 3.64 -2.18
N LEU A 48 -4.69 3.87 -1.88
CA LEU A 48 -3.58 3.10 -2.41
C LEU A 48 -3.61 1.64 -1.96
N TYR A 49 -3.95 1.38 -0.69
CA TYR A 49 -4.10 0.03 -0.16
C TYR A 49 -5.22 -0.75 -0.88
N LEU A 50 -6.37 -0.11 -1.11
CA LEU A 50 -7.47 -0.71 -1.87
C LEU A 50 -7.09 -0.98 -3.33
N PHE A 51 -6.32 -0.09 -3.95
CA PHE A 51 -5.80 -0.29 -5.30
C PHE A 51 -4.89 -1.53 -5.36
N MET A 52 -3.91 -1.62 -4.46
CA MET A 52 -3.01 -2.77 -4.33
C MET A 52 -3.77 -4.09 -4.12
N LEU A 53 -4.79 -4.09 -3.24
CA LEU A 53 -5.63 -5.28 -3.01
C LEU A 53 -6.42 -5.72 -4.24
N ARG A 54 -6.88 -4.77 -5.06
CA ARG A 54 -7.56 -5.08 -6.33
C ARG A 54 -6.60 -5.69 -7.34
N GLU A 55 -5.39 -5.14 -7.45
CA GLU A 55 -4.32 -5.68 -8.31
C GLU A 55 -3.93 -7.09 -7.87
N GLN A 56 -3.62 -7.29 -6.59
CA GLN A 56 -3.28 -8.62 -6.06
C GLN A 56 -4.37 -9.65 -6.33
N ARG A 57 -5.65 -9.27 -6.21
CA ARG A 57 -6.75 -10.18 -6.55
C ARG A 57 -6.81 -10.51 -8.03
N ARG A 58 -6.51 -9.57 -8.93
CA ARG A 58 -6.44 -9.84 -10.37
C ARG A 58 -5.30 -10.79 -10.71
N GLU A 59 -4.12 -10.59 -10.12
CA GLU A 59 -2.95 -11.44 -10.32
C GLU A 59 -3.19 -12.87 -9.80
N GLN A 60 -3.78 -13.02 -8.61
CA GLN A 60 -4.16 -14.32 -8.07
C GLN A 60 -5.18 -15.06 -8.94
N GLN A 61 -6.13 -14.32 -9.55
CA GLN A 61 -7.14 -14.92 -10.42
C GLN A 61 -6.55 -15.37 -11.77
N GLN A 62 -5.50 -14.73 -12.26
CA GLN A 62 -4.77 -15.17 -13.47
C GLN A 62 -3.83 -16.36 -13.22
N GLN A 63 -3.39 -16.57 -11.98
CA GLN A 63 -2.52 -17.69 -11.62
C GLN A 63 -3.26 -18.98 -11.23
N GLN A 64 -4.59 -19.01 -11.29
CA GLN A 64 -5.34 -20.23 -11.06
C GLN A 64 -5.22 -21.13 -12.30
N PRO A 65 -4.56 -22.31 -12.23
CA PRO A 65 -4.58 -23.24 -13.36
C PRO A 65 -6.04 -23.65 -13.58
N GLN A 66 -6.52 -23.45 -14.81
CA GLN A 66 -7.85 -23.93 -15.19
C GLN A 66 -7.91 -25.44 -14.88
N PRO A 67 -8.92 -25.93 -14.15
CA PRO A 67 -9.05 -27.37 -13.92
C PRO A 67 -9.08 -28.05 -15.29
N PRO A 68 -8.25 -29.10 -15.52
CA PRO A 68 -8.25 -29.80 -16.79
C PRO A 68 -9.65 -30.37 -16.99
N GLN A 69 -10.33 -29.91 -18.03
CA GLN A 69 -11.62 -30.47 -18.42
C GLN A 69 -11.36 -31.88 -18.94
N ARG A 70 -11.75 -32.89 -18.17
CA ARG A 70 -11.81 -34.29 -18.59
C ARG A 70 -13.08 -34.93 -18.07
#